data_AF-A0A176VLS7-F1
#
_entry.id   AF-A0A176VLS7-F1
#
_cell.length_a   1.000
_cell.length_b   1.000
_cell.length_c   1.000
_cell.angle_alpha   90.00
_cell.angle_beta   90.00
_cell.angle_gamma   90.00
#
_symmetry.space_group_name_H-M   'P 1'
#
loop_
_entity.id
_entity.type
_entity.pdbx_description
1 polymer ?
#
loop_
_entity_poly.entity_id
_entity_poly.type
_entity_poly.pdbx_seq_one_letter_code
_entity_poly.pdbx_strand_id
1 'polypeptide(L)'
;MEGPLEEEEEQQYDTEIETASESLRPLEQSPAPSAEDLGSSGTVDLDCGEGPSTKETKTAKLSAADILSERVVPLLRYLDRKRTKYVEPELVGYYVELVRSNTMAKVAASVKMAKRVASLISNYATVKATLQERDEQLWQKELECAKL
;
A
#
# COMPACT_ATOMS: atom_id res chain seq x y z
N MET A 1 -62.94 -1.90 -4.22
CA MET A 1 -61.98 -2.76 -3.50
C MET A 1 -60.71 -1.95 -3.37
N GLU A 2 -60.62 -1.20 -2.28
CA GLU A 2 -59.41 -0.50 -1.85
C GLU A 2 -58.66 -1.46 -0.92
N GLY A 3 -57.40 -1.76 -1.26
CA GLY A 3 -56.49 -2.57 -0.44
C GLY A 3 -55.50 -1.67 0.31
N PRO A 4 -55.03 -2.07 1.50
CA PRO A 4 -54.36 -1.18 2.43
C PRO A 4 -52.88 -0.96 2.07
N LEU A 5 -52.45 0.29 2.29
CA LEU A 5 -51.05 0.73 2.30
C LEU A 5 -50.34 0.13 3.52
N GLU A 6 -49.29 -0.65 3.27
CA GLU A 6 -48.36 -1.09 4.31
C GLU A 6 -47.30 0.02 4.50
N GLU A 7 -47.27 0.56 5.71
CA GLU A 7 -46.29 1.54 6.19
C GLU A 7 -44.99 0.81 6.52
N GLU A 8 -43.93 1.06 5.75
CA GLU A 8 -42.58 0.62 6.08
C GLU A 8 -41.97 1.62 7.09
N GLU A 9 -41.92 1.22 8.36
CA GLU A 9 -41.19 1.95 9.41
C GLU A 9 -39.68 1.90 9.13
N GLU A 10 -39.10 3.06 8.81
CA GLU A 10 -37.66 3.26 8.73
C GLU A 10 -37.02 3.08 10.11
N GLN A 11 -36.28 1.98 10.29
CA GLN A 11 -35.38 1.81 11.44
C GLN A 11 -34.21 2.78 11.32
N GLN A 12 -34.23 3.79 12.19
CA GLN A 12 -33.17 4.75 12.38
C GLN A 12 -32.09 4.18 13.30
N TYR A 13 -30.99 3.70 12.73
CA TYR A 13 -29.82 3.26 13.48
C TYR A 13 -28.86 4.43 13.71
N ASP A 14 -28.91 4.98 14.93
CA ASP A 14 -27.93 5.93 15.44
C ASP A 14 -26.56 5.26 15.54
N THR A 15 -25.72 5.51 14.53
CA THR A 15 -24.31 5.09 14.55
C THR A 15 -23.51 6.21 15.20
N GLU A 16 -23.33 6.12 16.51
CA GLU A 16 -22.35 6.89 17.27
C GLU A 16 -20.94 6.55 16.77
N ILE A 17 -20.41 7.37 15.86
CA ILE A 17 -19.02 7.29 15.43
C ILE A 17 -18.14 7.95 16.48
N GLU A 18 -17.62 7.12 17.38
CA GLU A 18 -16.56 7.45 18.32
C GLU A 18 -15.32 7.93 17.54
N THR A 19 -15.13 9.25 17.49
CA THR A 19 -13.96 9.89 16.87
C THR A 19 -12.72 9.64 17.73
N ALA A 20 -12.05 8.52 17.47
CA ALA A 20 -10.69 8.27 17.92
C ALA A 20 -9.76 9.28 17.22
N SER A 21 -9.39 10.33 17.95
CA SER A 21 -8.33 11.27 17.58
C SER A 21 -6.98 10.57 17.75
N GLU A 22 -6.63 9.74 16.77
CA GLU A 22 -5.33 9.11 16.71
C GLU A 22 -4.30 10.16 16.27
N SER A 23 -3.70 10.78 17.28
CA SER A 23 -2.55 11.67 17.24
C SER A 23 -1.48 11.09 16.29
N LEU A 24 -1.40 11.67 15.10
CA LEU A 24 -0.31 11.46 14.15
C LEU A 24 0.98 11.97 14.79
N ARG A 25 1.72 11.07 15.44
CA ARG A 25 3.14 11.31 15.73
C ARG A 25 3.88 11.41 14.40
N PRO A 26 4.63 12.50 14.14
CA PRO A 26 5.61 12.51 13.07
C PRO A 26 6.58 11.36 13.29
N LEU A 27 6.58 10.42 12.35
CA LEU A 27 7.64 9.42 12.25
C LEU A 27 8.90 10.20 11.89
N GLU A 28 9.70 10.54 12.91
CA GLU A 28 11.00 11.15 12.70
C GLU A 28 11.75 10.35 11.65
N GLN A 29 12.12 11.08 10.60
CA GLN A 29 12.92 10.59 9.49
C GLN A 29 14.11 9.84 10.04
N SER A 30 14.12 8.53 9.81
CA SER A 30 15.36 7.76 9.81
C SER A 30 16.39 8.52 8.98
N PRO A 31 17.62 8.72 9.49
CA PRO A 31 18.69 9.34 8.74
C PRO A 31 18.82 8.65 7.39
N ALA A 32 18.92 9.45 6.34
CA ALA A 32 19.28 8.97 5.02
C ALA A 32 20.50 8.04 5.14
N PRO A 33 20.51 6.86 4.49
CA PRO A 33 21.73 6.09 4.37
C PRO A 33 22.69 6.93 3.51
N SER A 34 23.61 7.61 4.19
CA SER A 34 24.76 8.26 3.57
C SER A 34 25.50 7.18 2.78
N ALA A 35 25.82 7.52 1.54
CA ALA A 35 26.54 6.70 0.61
C ALA A 35 28.00 6.51 1.05
N GLU A 36 28.22 5.61 1.99
CA GLU A 36 29.53 5.10 2.40
C GLU A 36 29.19 3.79 3.12
N ASP A 37 29.43 2.61 2.61
CA ASP A 37 30.64 2.06 2.03
C ASP A 37 30.16 0.85 1.21
N LEU A 38 30.60 0.75 -0.04
CA LEU A 38 30.43 -0.47 -0.83
C LEU A 38 31.36 -1.53 -0.21
N GLY A 39 30.93 -2.06 0.93
CA GLY A 39 31.55 -3.14 1.65
C GLY A 39 31.49 -4.39 0.81
N SER A 40 32.47 -4.49 -0.08
CA SER A 40 33.01 -5.69 -0.69
C SER A 40 31.95 -6.74 -0.99
N SER A 41 31.36 -6.63 -2.20
CA SER A 41 31.01 -7.82 -2.94
C SER A 41 32.24 -8.71 -2.88
N GLY A 42 32.18 -9.76 -2.04
CA GLY A 42 33.23 -10.74 -1.87
C GLY A 42 33.41 -11.45 -3.20
N THR A 43 34.11 -10.80 -4.13
CA THR A 43 34.88 -11.45 -5.17
C THR A 43 35.84 -12.32 -4.38
N VAL A 44 35.46 -13.59 -4.24
CA VAL A 44 36.38 -14.63 -3.85
C VAL A 44 37.42 -14.61 -4.96
N ASP A 45 38.50 -13.89 -4.70
CA ASP A 45 39.72 -13.97 -5.47
C ASP A 45 40.14 -15.43 -5.36
N LEU A 46 39.84 -16.19 -6.40
CA LEU A 46 40.45 -17.49 -6.60
C LEU A 46 41.88 -17.19 -7.05
N ASP A 47 42.67 -16.75 -6.08
CA ASP A 47 44.12 -16.65 -6.16
C ASP A 47 44.63 -18.07 -6.47
N CYS A 48 44.70 -18.39 -7.75
CA CYS A 48 45.56 -19.44 -8.28
C CYS A 48 47.00 -18.90 -8.31
N GLY A 49 47.44 -18.35 -7.19
CA GLY A 49 48.79 -17.90 -6.93
C GLY A 49 49.68 -19.12 -6.83
N GLU A 50 50.15 -19.55 -7.99
CA GLU A 50 51.20 -20.54 -8.16
C GLU A 50 52.52 -19.96 -7.62
N GLY A 51 52.66 -19.97 -6.30
CA GLY A 51 53.94 -19.81 -5.63
C GLY A 51 54.47 -21.20 -5.26
N PRO A 52 55.66 -21.62 -5.73
CA PRO A 52 56.21 -22.94 -5.43
C PRO A 52 56.76 -22.95 -3.99
N SER A 53 55.87 -23.09 -3.00
CA SER A 53 56.27 -23.40 -1.64
C SER A 53 56.52 -24.91 -1.55
N THR A 54 57.79 -25.27 -1.73
CA THR A 54 58.38 -26.59 -1.48
C THR A 54 58.13 -27.04 -0.04
N LYS A 55 56.95 -27.58 0.22
CA LYS A 55 56.69 -28.62 1.22
C LYS A 55 55.95 -29.70 0.47
N GLU A 56 56.53 -30.90 0.42
CA GLU A 56 55.97 -32.09 -0.22
C GLU A 56 54.62 -32.46 0.43
N THR A 57 53.56 -31.76 0.06
CA THR A 57 52.20 -32.20 0.28
C THR A 57 51.99 -33.34 -0.70
N LYS A 58 51.90 -34.56 -0.17
CA LYS A 58 51.38 -35.72 -0.90
C LYS A 58 50.11 -35.27 -1.61
N THR A 59 50.24 -35.00 -2.90
CA THR A 59 49.16 -34.58 -3.79
C THR A 59 48.23 -35.78 -3.92
N ALA A 60 47.33 -35.91 -2.95
CA ALA A 60 46.20 -36.81 -3.05
C ALA A 60 45.46 -36.36 -4.30
N LYS A 61 45.47 -37.24 -5.31
CA LYS A 61 44.88 -37.02 -6.63
C LYS A 61 43.37 -36.92 -6.45
N LEU A 62 42.89 -35.75 -6.02
CA LEU A 62 41.48 -35.48 -5.86
C LEU A 62 40.83 -35.62 -7.22
N SER A 63 39.85 -36.51 -7.29
CA SER A 63 39.12 -36.73 -8.52
C SER A 63 38.25 -35.50 -8.81
N ALA A 64 37.87 -35.32 -10.08
CA ALA A 64 36.92 -34.26 -10.44
C ALA A 64 35.60 -34.37 -9.65
N ALA A 65 35.22 -35.59 -9.25
CA ALA A 65 34.05 -35.83 -8.42
C ALA A 65 34.22 -35.26 -7.00
N ASP A 66 35.42 -35.32 -6.43
CA ASP A 66 35.71 -34.79 -5.09
C ASP A 66 35.55 -33.26 -5.08
N ILE A 67 36.13 -32.57 -6.08
CA ILE A 67 36.03 -31.11 -6.24
C ILE A 67 34.57 -30.66 -6.45
N LEU A 68 33.80 -31.41 -7.24
CA LEU A 68 32.39 -31.13 -7.45
C LEU A 68 31.58 -31.38 -6.17
N SER A 69 31.87 -32.45 -5.43
CA SER A 69 31.18 -32.74 -4.17
C SER A 69 31.38 -31.61 -3.15
N GLU A 70 32.58 -31.05 -3.08
CA GLU A 70 32.95 -30.02 -2.12
C GLU A 70 32.23 -28.68 -2.36
N ARG A 71 31.86 -28.38 -3.61
CA ARG A 71 31.13 -27.14 -3.96
C ARG A 71 29.62 -27.33 -4.16
N VAL A 72 29.22 -28.43 -4.80
CA VAL A 72 27.81 -28.67 -5.18
C VAL A 72 27.00 -29.11 -3.98
N VAL A 73 27.54 -29.96 -3.09
CA VAL A 73 26.79 -30.46 -1.92
C VAL A 73 26.43 -29.33 -0.95
N PRO A 74 27.34 -28.41 -0.57
CA PRO A 74 26.97 -27.27 0.27
C PRO A 74 25.92 -26.36 -0.38
N LEU A 75 26.00 -26.14 -1.69
CA LEU A 75 25.04 -25.32 -2.43
C LEU A 75 23.64 -25.95 -2.42
N LEU A 76 23.53 -27.24 -2.74
CA LEU A 76 22.26 -27.97 -2.69
C LEU A 76 21.66 -27.93 -1.28
N ARG A 77 22.49 -28.16 -0.25
CA ARG A 77 22.04 -28.13 1.14
C ARG A 77 21.57 -26.74 1.58
N TYR A 78 22.17 -25.67 1.05
CA TYR A 78 21.72 -24.29 1.25
C TYR A 78 20.38 -24.04 0.58
N LEU A 79 20.21 -24.50 -0.67
CA LEU A 79 18.97 -24.35 -1.42
C LEU A 79 17.81 -25.10 -0.76
N ASP A 80 18.01 -26.33 -0.29
CA ASP A 80 16.99 -27.09 0.44
C ASP A 80 16.57 -26.37 1.73
N ARG A 81 17.53 -25.85 2.50
CA ARG A 81 17.26 -25.05 3.70
C ARG A 81 16.53 -23.74 3.38
N LYS A 82 16.76 -23.15 2.20
CA LYS A 82 16.03 -21.96 1.75
C LYS A 82 14.62 -22.32 1.30
N ARG A 83 14.45 -23.46 0.63
CA ARG A 83 13.15 -23.93 0.15
C ARG A 83 12.15 -24.08 1.28
N THR A 84 12.56 -24.62 2.42
CA THR A 84 11.66 -24.73 3.59
C THR A 84 11.18 -23.38 4.14
N LYS A 85 11.89 -22.28 3.90
CA LYS A 85 11.45 -20.92 4.27
C LYS A 85 10.42 -20.32 3.32
N TYR A 86 10.32 -20.83 2.09
CA TYR A 86 9.42 -20.31 1.06
C TYR A 86 8.29 -21.29 0.69
N VAL A 87 8.35 -22.52 1.19
CA VAL A 87 7.28 -23.52 0.99
C VAL A 87 6.08 -23.25 1.90
N GLU A 88 6.22 -22.39 2.91
CA GLU A 88 5.12 -22.04 3.81
C GLU A 88 4.02 -21.27 3.04
N PRO A 89 2.92 -21.95 2.64
CA PRO A 89 1.94 -21.39 1.72
C PRO A 89 1.13 -20.27 2.38
N GLU A 90 1.13 -20.24 3.71
CA GLU A 90 0.43 -19.26 4.55
C GLU A 90 0.88 -17.83 4.24
N LEU A 91 2.17 -17.62 3.96
CA LEU A 91 2.69 -16.29 3.63
C LEU A 91 2.21 -15.78 2.27
N VAL A 92 2.07 -16.67 1.28
CA VAL A 92 1.60 -16.31 -0.06
C VAL A 92 0.10 -15.94 -0.01
N GLY A 93 -0.70 -16.73 0.71
CA GLY A 93 -2.12 -16.42 0.92
C GLY A 93 -2.32 -15.11 1.67
N TYR A 94 -1.58 -14.91 2.76
CA TYR A 94 -1.64 -13.70 3.58
C TYR A 94 -1.32 -12.42 2.78
N TYR A 95 -0.29 -12.44 1.94
CA TYR A 95 0.05 -11.28 1.11
C TYR A 95 -1.09 -10.90 0.15
N VAL A 96 -1.70 -11.88 -0.51
CA VAL A 96 -2.82 -11.64 -1.43
C VAL A 96 -4.02 -11.07 -0.69
N GLU A 97 -4.35 -11.61 0.48
CA GLU A 97 -5.44 -11.13 1.31
C GLU A 97 -5.19 -9.71 1.86
N LEU A 98 -3.95 -9.41 2.24
CA LEU A 98 -3.52 -8.06 2.65
C LEU A 98 -3.66 -7.06 1.51
N VAL A 99 -3.19 -7.39 0.30
CA VAL A 99 -3.32 -6.52 -0.88
C VAL A 99 -4.80 -6.30 -1.22
N ARG A 100 -5.61 -7.36 -1.17
CA ARG A 100 -7.05 -7.28 -1.45
C ARG A 100 -7.78 -6.40 -0.44
N SER A 101 -7.56 -6.61 0.86
CA SER A 101 -8.18 -5.83 1.93
C SER A 101 -7.78 -4.35 1.86
N ASN A 102 -6.51 -4.06 1.62
CA ASN A 102 -6.02 -2.69 1.41
C ASN A 102 -6.70 -2.01 0.21
N THR A 103 -6.82 -2.74 -0.91
CA THR A 103 -7.49 -2.24 -2.12
C THR A 103 -8.96 -1.95 -1.86
N MET A 104 -9.68 -2.86 -1.21
CA MET A 104 -11.08 -2.67 -0.83
C MET A 104 -11.27 -1.44 0.07
N ALA A 105 -10.40 -1.24 1.07
CA ALA A 105 -10.45 -0.10 1.95
C ALA A 105 -10.24 1.24 1.20
N LYS A 106 -9.27 1.29 0.28
CA LYS A 106 -9.02 2.46 -0.58
C LYS A 106 -10.19 2.78 -1.49
N VAL A 107 -10.82 1.76 -2.08
CA VAL A 107 -12.03 1.92 -2.90
C VAL A 107 -13.17 2.47 -2.05
N ALA A 108 -13.43 1.91 -0.87
CA ALA A 108 -14.47 2.38 0.04
C ALA A 108 -14.25 3.85 0.47
N ALA A 109 -13.01 4.22 0.80
CA ALA A 109 -12.65 5.60 1.14
C ALA A 109 -12.90 6.55 -0.05
N SER A 110 -12.52 6.14 -1.26
CA SER A 110 -12.72 6.93 -2.49
C SER A 110 -14.20 7.13 -2.79
N VAL A 111 -15.02 6.08 -2.66
CA VAL A 111 -16.49 6.16 -2.83
C VAL A 111 -17.10 7.12 -1.80
N LYS A 112 -16.69 7.03 -0.53
CA LYS A 112 -17.16 7.93 0.54
C LYS A 112 -16.80 9.39 0.24
N MET A 113 -15.58 9.65 -0.24
CA MET A 113 -15.16 10.99 -0.65
C MET A 113 -15.96 11.49 -1.87
N ALA A 114 -16.15 10.66 -2.89
CA ALA A 114 -16.95 11.01 -4.06
C ALA A 114 -18.39 11.38 -3.70
N LYS A 115 -19.02 10.63 -2.78
CA LYS A 115 -20.37 10.96 -2.27
C LYS A 115 -20.41 12.33 -1.58
N ARG A 116 -19.39 12.66 -0.76
CA ARG A 116 -19.30 13.96 -0.08
C ARG A 116 -19.10 15.10 -1.07
N VAL A 117 -18.24 14.92 -2.08
CA VAL A 117 -18.01 15.91 -3.14
C VAL A 117 -19.29 16.14 -3.94
N ALA A 118 -20.00 15.07 -4.33
CA ALA A 118 -21.28 15.19 -5.03
C ALA A 118 -22.33 15.96 -4.21
N SER A 119 -22.45 15.66 -2.91
CA SER A 119 -23.34 16.40 -2.01
C SER A 119 -22.96 17.89 -1.92
N LEU A 120 -21.67 18.20 -1.80
CA LEU A 120 -21.19 19.57 -1.74
C LEU A 120 -21.48 20.35 -3.05
N ILE A 121 -21.25 19.73 -4.20
CA ILE A 121 -21.55 20.32 -5.51
C ILE A 121 -23.05 20.61 -5.65
N SER A 122 -23.90 19.67 -5.21
CA SER A 122 -25.35 19.87 -5.20
C SER A 122 -25.73 21.08 -4.34
N ASN A 123 -25.23 21.15 -3.11
CA ASN A 123 -25.53 22.26 -2.20
C ASN A 123 -25.06 23.61 -2.76
N TYR A 124 -23.85 23.63 -3.35
CA TYR A 124 -23.33 24.82 -4.00
C TYR A 124 -24.22 25.29 -5.16
N ALA A 125 -24.70 24.36 -6.01
CA ALA A 125 -25.61 24.67 -7.11
C ALA A 125 -26.94 25.26 -6.59
N THR A 126 -27.50 24.68 -5.52
CA THR A 126 -28.72 25.19 -4.89
C THR A 126 -28.53 26.60 -4.35
N VAL A 127 -27.48 26.84 -3.55
CA VAL A 127 -27.20 28.16 -2.97
C VAL A 127 -26.98 29.19 -4.09
N LYS A 128 -26.21 28.83 -5.11
CA LYS A 128 -25.99 29.71 -6.27
C LYS A 128 -27.29 30.08 -6.98
N ALA A 129 -28.19 29.13 -7.21
CA ALA A 129 -29.48 29.39 -7.82
C ALA A 129 -30.35 30.34 -6.97
N THR A 130 -30.42 30.10 -5.65
CA THR A 130 -31.18 30.98 -4.75
C THR A 130 -30.61 32.40 -4.67
N LEU A 131 -29.29 32.54 -4.75
CA LEU A 131 -28.64 33.85 -4.77
C LEU A 131 -28.96 34.60 -6.06
N GLN A 132 -28.84 33.94 -7.21
CA GLN A 132 -29.16 34.53 -8.51
C GLN A 132 -30.62 34.97 -8.59
N GLU A 133 -31.56 34.15 -8.09
CA GLU A 133 -32.98 34.52 -8.03
C GLU A 133 -33.21 35.80 -7.21
N ARG A 134 -32.53 35.93 -6.06
CA ARG A 134 -32.64 37.13 -5.20
C ARG A 134 -32.05 38.36 -5.87
N ASP A 135 -30.94 38.22 -6.57
CA ASP A 135 -30.33 39.32 -7.34
C ASP A 135 -31.27 39.80 -8.45
N GLU A 136 -31.92 38.88 -9.17
CA GLU A 136 -32.91 39.21 -10.20
C GLU A 136 -34.13 39.93 -9.60
N GLN A 137 -34.63 39.46 -8.45
CA GLN A 137 -35.74 40.11 -7.72
C GLN A 137 -35.36 41.52 -7.24
N LEU A 138 -34.14 41.71 -6.75
CA LEU A 138 -33.65 43.03 -6.32
C LEU A 138 -33.57 43.99 -7.51
N TRP A 139 -33.01 43.53 -8.64
CA TRP A 139 -32.91 44.33 -9.85
C TRP A 139 -34.28 44.74 -10.39
N GLN A 140 -35.27 43.84 -10.36
CA GLN A 140 -36.65 44.15 -10.74
C GLN A 140 -37.27 45.24 -9.85
N LYS A 141 -37.10 45.16 -8.53
CA LYS A 141 -37.61 46.15 -7.58
C LYS A 141 -36.97 47.52 -7.79
N GLU A 142 -35.67 47.57 -8.07
CA GLU A 142 -34.97 48.83 -8.37
C GLU A 142 -35.55 49.51 -9.61
N LEU A 143 -35.83 48.73 -10.67
CA LEU A 143 -36.44 49.23 -11.90
C LEU A 143 -37.89 49.70 -11.69
N GLU A 144 -38.64 49.08 -10.78
CA GLU A 144 -39.99 49.50 -10.41
C GLU A 144 -39.97 50.84 -9.64
N CYS A 145 -39.07 50.99 -8.66
CA CYS A 145 -38.89 52.22 -7.90
C CYS A 145 -38.48 53.41 -8.78
N ALA A 146 -37.66 53.19 -9.81
CA ALA A 146 -37.22 54.25 -10.72
C ALA A 146 -38.35 54.83 -11.61
N LYS A 147 -39.55 54.23 -11.62
CA LYS A 147 -40.70 54.69 -12.41
C LYS A 147 -41.67 55.58 -11.63
N LEU A 148 -41.51 55.69 -10.31
CA LEU A 148 -42.34 56.53 -9.43
C LEU A 148 -41.73 57.93 -9.28
#